data_AF-A0A7K3MSA0-F1
#
_entry.id   AF-A0A7K3MSA0-F1
#
_cell.length_a   1.000
_cell.length_b   1.000
_cell.length_c   1.000
_cell.angle_alpha   90.00
_cell.angle_beta   90.00
_cell.angle_gamma   90.00
#
_symmetry.space_group_name_H-M   'P 1'
#
loop_
_entity.id
_entity.type
_entity.pdbx_description
1 polymer ?
#
loop_
_entity_poly.entity_id
_entity_poly.type
_entity_poly.pdbx_seq_one_letter_code
_entity_poly.pdbx_strand_id
1 'polypeptide(L)'
;MKNLSSQTENIWKERLTPNYTEEQETLLKSRLSTDRLAQKELRDSIIVSADEADATNAQSVYETIKPSLLEEDEYQLVSVDVSLDGASGSGIINCRINGEHKQIRF
;
A
#
# COMPACT_ATOMS: atom_id res chain seq x y z
N MET A 1 -1.99 -13.55 6.32
CA MET A 1 -2.42 -12.16 6.07
C MET A 1 -1.39 -11.50 5.17
N LYS A 2 -1.83 -10.91 4.07
CA LYS A 2 -1.01 -10.28 3.04
C LYS A 2 -1.26 -8.78 3.06
N ASN A 3 -0.22 -7.96 2.96
CA ASN A 3 -0.38 -6.50 2.98
C ASN A 3 0.00 -5.95 1.61
N LEU A 4 -1.00 -5.49 0.87
CA LEU A 4 -0.83 -4.92 -0.45
C LEU A 4 -1.08 -3.42 -0.39
N SER A 5 -0.40 -2.68 -1.27
CA SER A 5 -0.60 -1.26 -1.44
C SER A 5 -0.52 -0.88 -2.91
N SER A 6 -1.21 0.19 -3.27
CA SER A 6 -1.17 0.76 -4.61
C SER A 6 -1.23 2.29 -4.55
N GLN A 7 -0.46 2.94 -5.41
CA GLN A 7 -0.50 4.40 -5.62
C GLN A 7 -0.97 4.75 -7.05
N THR A 8 -1.11 3.74 -7.90
CA THR A 8 -1.55 3.84 -9.28
C THR A 8 -2.45 2.67 -9.53
N GLU A 9 -3.67 2.93 -10.00
CA GLU A 9 -4.66 1.88 -10.22
C GLU A 9 -4.07 0.71 -11.01
N ASN A 10 -4.44 -0.51 -10.62
CA ASN A 10 -3.97 -1.78 -11.18
C ASN A 10 -2.48 -2.10 -10.95
N ILE A 11 -1.72 -1.24 -10.28
CA ILE A 11 -0.32 -1.52 -9.90
C ILE A 11 -0.25 -1.82 -8.41
N TRP A 12 -0.12 -3.10 -8.08
CA TRP A 12 -0.11 -3.59 -6.70
C TRP A 12 1.29 -4.01 -6.25
N LYS A 13 1.65 -3.57 -5.05
CA LYS A 13 2.89 -3.94 -4.37
C LYS A 13 2.56 -4.64 -3.06
N GLU A 14 3.25 -5.72 -2.77
CA GLU A 14 3.17 -6.42 -1.49
C GLU A 14 4.27 -5.93 -0.56
N ARG A 15 3.90 -5.67 0.70
CA ARG A 15 4.85 -5.52 1.80
C ARG A 15 5.04 -6.87 2.47
N LEU A 16 6.23 -7.43 2.29
CA LEU A 16 6.65 -8.68 2.93
C LEU A 16 6.86 -8.48 4.43
N THR A 17 6.64 -9.53 5.20
CA THR A 17 7.07 -9.57 6.60
C THR A 17 8.60 -9.70 6.64
N PRO A 18 9.33 -8.68 7.12
CA PRO A 18 10.78 -8.76 7.16
C PRO A 18 11.26 -9.78 8.19
N ASN A 19 12.36 -10.45 7.86
CA ASN A 19 13.19 -11.16 8.82
C ASN A 19 14.56 -10.45 8.87
N TYR A 20 14.63 -9.35 9.63
CA TYR A 20 15.84 -8.53 9.71
C TYR A 20 16.89 -9.19 10.61
N THR A 21 18.17 -9.01 10.27
CA THR A 21 19.28 -9.33 11.18
C THR A 21 19.39 -8.29 12.29
N GLU A 22 20.15 -8.59 13.36
CA GLU A 22 20.39 -7.64 14.45
C GLU A 22 21.05 -6.34 13.96
N GLU A 23 21.95 -6.43 12.97
CA GLU A 23 22.58 -5.26 12.36
C GLU A 23 21.57 -4.41 11.60
N GLN A 24 20.67 -5.04 10.86
CA GLN A 24 19.60 -4.37 10.13
C GLN A 24 18.60 -3.69 11.07
N GLU A 25 18.24 -4.35 12.17
CA GLU A 25 17.41 -3.73 13.20
C GLU A 25 18.10 -2.52 13.85
N THR A 26 19.40 -2.65 14.15
CA THR A 26 20.20 -1.56 14.72
C THR A 26 20.27 -0.38 13.76
N LEU A 27 20.49 -0.65 12.46
CA LEU A 27 20.45 0.36 11.40
C LEU A 27 19.10 1.08 11.36
N LEU A 28 17.98 0.36 11.42
CA LEU A 28 16.64 0.95 11.41
C LEU A 28 16.33 1.82 12.63
N LYS A 29 16.98 1.54 13.77
CA LYS A 29 16.86 2.32 15.02
C LYS A 29 17.84 3.50 15.08
N SER A 30 18.83 3.55 14.18
CA SER A 30 19.83 4.62 14.14
C SER A 30 19.20 6.00 13.92
N ARG A 31 19.73 7.00 14.62
CA ARG A 31 19.34 8.41 14.49
C ARG A 31 20.34 9.22 13.66
N LEU A 32 21.40 8.59 13.17
CA LEU A 32 22.42 9.25 12.36
C LEU A 32 21.85 9.59 10.99
N SER A 33 22.08 10.82 10.53
CA SER A 33 21.61 11.26 9.21
C SER A 33 22.28 10.52 8.06
N THR A 34 23.50 10.02 8.28
CA THR A 34 24.27 9.21 7.31
C THR A 34 23.57 7.90 6.97
N ASP A 35 22.78 7.37 7.90
CA ASP A 35 22.17 6.04 7.78
C ASP A 35 20.83 6.10 7.05
N ARG A 36 20.32 7.31 6.77
CA ARG A 36 18.99 7.51 6.16
C ARG A 36 18.84 6.82 4.81
N LEU A 37 19.88 6.79 3.98
CA LEU A 37 19.83 6.12 2.69
C LEU A 37 19.71 4.60 2.86
N ALA A 38 20.59 4.01 3.67
CA ALA A 38 20.57 2.57 3.93
C ALA A 38 19.28 2.12 4.65
N GLN A 39 18.75 2.95 5.56
CA GLN A 39 17.43 2.71 6.18
C GLN A 39 16.30 2.72 5.15
N LYS A 40 16.35 3.64 4.17
CA LYS A 40 15.36 3.70 3.09
C LYS A 40 15.46 2.47 2.21
N GLU A 41 16.66 2.12 1.75
CA GLU A 41 16.89 0.94 0.91
C GLU A 41 16.41 -0.35 1.57
N LEU A 42 16.67 -0.51 2.88
CA LEU A 42 16.21 -1.66 3.65
C LEU A 42 14.68 -1.70 3.82
N ARG A 43 14.01 -0.55 3.94
CA ARG A 43 12.54 -0.48 3.96
C ARG A 43 11.93 -0.72 2.59
N ASP A 44 12.61 -0.29 1.52
CA ASP A 44 12.14 -0.48 0.15
C ASP A 44 12.35 -1.94 -0.29
N SER A 45 13.36 -2.65 0.25
CA SER A 45 13.64 -4.04 -0.11
C SER A 45 12.55 -5.04 0.29
N ILE A 46 11.67 -4.66 1.21
CA ILE A 46 10.52 -5.50 1.62
C ILE A 46 9.26 -5.19 0.81
N ILE A 47 9.32 -4.23 -0.11
CA ILE A 47 8.23 -3.86 -1.00
C ILE A 47 8.53 -4.49 -2.36
N VAL A 48 7.73 -5.48 -2.72
CA VAL A 48 7.87 -6.23 -3.98
C VAL A 48 6.62 -6.07 -4.83
N SER A 49 6.71 -6.39 -6.12
CA SER A 49 5.50 -6.56 -6.93
C SER A 49 4.65 -7.68 -6.32
N ALA A 50 3.34 -7.44 -6.21
CA ALA A 50 2.42 -8.46 -5.73
C ALA A 50 2.34 -9.63 -6.74
N ASP A 51 2.10 -10.83 -6.23
CA ASP A 51 1.71 -11.98 -7.05
C ASP A 51 0.40 -11.69 -7.80
N GLU A 52 0.19 -12.32 -8.97
CA GLU A 52 -0.99 -12.08 -9.82
C GLU A 52 -2.31 -12.39 -9.10
N ALA A 53 -2.36 -13.48 -8.30
CA ALA A 53 -3.56 -13.85 -7.56
C ALA A 53 -3.85 -12.85 -6.42
N ASP A 54 -2.82 -12.47 -5.67
CA ASP A 54 -2.94 -11.49 -4.57
C ASP A 54 -3.34 -10.10 -5.13
N ALA A 55 -2.75 -9.68 -6.25
CA ALA A 55 -3.08 -8.43 -6.94
C ALA A 55 -4.53 -8.43 -7.45
N THR A 56 -5.00 -9.56 -8.03
CA THR A 56 -6.38 -9.71 -8.50
C THR A 56 -7.38 -9.62 -7.36
N ASN A 57 -7.08 -10.25 -6.22
CA ASN A 57 -7.92 -10.18 -5.03
C ASN A 57 -7.97 -8.75 -4.46
N ALA A 58 -6.82 -8.09 -4.35
CA ALA A 58 -6.76 -6.71 -3.88
C ALA A 58 -7.50 -5.74 -4.82
N GLN A 59 -7.37 -5.92 -6.14
CA GLN A 59 -8.12 -5.16 -7.13
C GLN A 59 -9.62 -5.37 -6.97
N SER A 60 -10.06 -6.61 -6.78
CA SER A 60 -11.48 -6.92 -6.59
C SER A 60 -12.05 -6.23 -5.35
N VAL A 61 -11.33 -6.27 -4.22
CA VAL A 61 -11.70 -5.54 -3.01
C VAL A 61 -11.76 -4.04 -3.27
N TYR A 62 -10.73 -3.47 -3.91
CA TYR A 62 -10.69 -2.05 -4.26
C TYR A 62 -11.90 -1.61 -5.09
N GLU A 63 -12.25 -2.33 -6.16
CA GLU A 63 -13.39 -1.99 -7.02
C GLU A 63 -14.73 -2.02 -6.27
N THR A 64 -14.89 -2.89 -5.27
CA THR A 64 -16.12 -2.92 -4.46
C THR A 64 -16.28 -1.72 -3.52
N ILE A 65 -15.16 -1.08 -3.15
CA ILE A 65 -15.13 0.03 -2.17
C ILE A 65 -14.89 1.38 -2.86
N LYS A 66 -14.38 1.38 -4.10
CA LYS A 66 -14.11 2.58 -4.89
C LYS A 66 -15.38 3.45 -4.96
N PRO A 67 -15.27 4.76 -4.67
CA PRO A 67 -16.43 5.65 -4.71
C PRO A 67 -17.14 5.62 -6.05
N SER A 68 -18.47 5.60 -6.02
CA SER A 68 -19.27 5.94 -7.20
C SER A 68 -19.10 7.43 -7.52
N LEU A 69 -18.78 7.73 -8.76
CA LEU A 69 -18.52 9.07 -9.27
C LEU A 69 -19.70 9.55 -10.11
N LEU A 70 -19.98 10.84 -10.06
CA LEU A 70 -20.83 11.51 -11.05
C LEU A 70 -20.02 11.83 -12.31
N GLU A 71 -20.69 12.14 -13.41
CA GLU A 71 -20.05 12.36 -14.72
C GLU A 71 -19.00 13.49 -14.72
N GLU A 72 -19.17 14.49 -13.85
CA GLU A 72 -18.26 15.64 -13.71
C GLU A 72 -17.19 15.44 -12.63
N ASP A 73 -17.21 14.33 -11.89
CA ASP A 73 -16.27 14.11 -10.79
C ASP A 73 -14.87 13.71 -11.30
N GLU A 74 -13.84 14.43 -10.88
CA GLU A 74 -12.44 14.05 -11.08
C GLU A 74 -11.95 13.18 -9.92
N TYR A 75 -11.63 11.92 -10.23
CA TYR A 75 -11.05 10.98 -9.27
C TYR A 75 -9.54 10.88 -9.39
N GLN A 76 -8.85 10.99 -8.26
CA GLN A 76 -7.42 10.73 -8.15
C GLN A 76 -7.16 9.76 -6.99
N LEU A 77 -6.61 8.58 -7.29
CA LEU A 77 -6.04 7.72 -6.27
C LEU A 77 -4.79 8.37 -5.68
N VAL A 78 -4.70 8.45 -4.34
CA VAL A 78 -3.49 8.87 -3.63
C VAL A 78 -2.74 7.65 -3.14
N SER A 79 -3.43 6.78 -2.41
CA SER A 79 -2.94 5.45 -2.05
C SER A 79 -4.10 4.55 -1.68
N VAL A 80 -3.92 3.25 -1.81
CA VAL A 80 -4.77 2.25 -1.17
C VAL A 80 -3.87 1.26 -0.45
N ASP A 81 -4.24 0.90 0.77
CA ASP A 81 -3.60 -0.13 1.58
C ASP A 81 -4.67 -1.20 1.87
N VAL A 82 -4.35 -2.46 1.57
CA VAL A 82 -5.26 -3.61 1.74
C VAL A 82 -4.53 -4.72 2.49
N SER A 83 -5.08 -5.13 3.62
CA SER A 83 -4.72 -6.36 4.32
C SER A 83 -5.68 -7.46 3.90
N LEU A 84 -5.20 -8.44 3.13
CA LEU A 84 -5.96 -9.61 2.70
C LEU A 84 -5.83 -10.76 3.71
N ASP A 85 -6.98 -11.34 4.06
CA ASP A 85 -7.12 -12.60 4.78
C ASP A 85 -8.00 -13.55 3.95
N GLY A 86 -7.38 -14.27 3.03
CA GLY A 86 -8.09 -15.03 2.00
C GLY A 86 -8.82 -14.10 1.03
N ALA A 87 -10.14 -14.27 0.90
CA ALA A 87 -10.98 -13.44 0.03
C ALA A 87 -11.48 -12.16 0.70
N SER A 88 -11.28 -12.01 2.01
CA SER A 88 -11.67 -10.82 2.76
C SER A 88 -10.52 -9.81 2.77
N GLY A 89 -10.85 -8.52 2.59
CA GLY A 89 -9.89 -7.43 2.68
C GLY A 89 -10.37 -6.38 3.68
N SER A 90 -9.43 -5.86 4.48
CA SER A 90 -9.63 -4.64 5.28
C SER A 90 -8.55 -3.65 4.91
N GLY A 91 -8.81 -2.35 5.06
CA GLY A 91 -7.88 -1.38 4.55
C GLY A 91 -8.37 0.05 4.53
N ILE A 92 -7.62 0.87 3.78
CA ILE A 92 -7.86 2.29 3.64
C ILE A 92 -7.61 2.70 2.20
N ILE A 93 -8.57 3.38 1.59
CA ILE A 93 -8.39 4.13 0.34
C ILE A 93 -8.23 5.61 0.69
N ASN A 94 -7.09 6.19 0.32
CA ASN A 94 -6.89 7.63 0.26
C ASN A 94 -7.02 8.06 -1.20
N CYS A 95 -7.99 8.93 -1.46
CA CYS A 95 -8.25 9.45 -2.79
C CYS A 95 -8.60 10.94 -2.72
N ARG A 96 -8.67 11.58 -3.88
CA ARG A 96 -9.29 12.88 -4.04
C ARG A 96 -10.46 12.78 -5.01
N ILE A 97 -11.54 13.47 -4.68
CA ILE A 97 -12.69 13.66 -5.58
C ILE A 97 -12.86 15.18 -5.73
N ASN A 98 -12.72 15.70 -6.94
CA ASN A 98 -12.75 17.14 -7.22
C ASN A 98 -11.75 17.94 -6.37
N GLY A 99 -10.56 17.37 -6.17
CA GLY A 99 -9.50 17.95 -5.33
C GLY A 99 -9.68 17.78 -3.82
N GLU A 100 -10.85 17.36 -3.35
CA GLU A 100 -11.10 17.11 -1.92
C GLU A 100 -10.54 15.76 -1.49
N HIS A 101 -9.68 15.75 -0.47
CA HIS A 101 -9.14 14.51 0.08
C HIS A 101 -10.20 13.72 0.85
N LYS A 102 -10.37 12.46 0.49
CA LYS A 102 -11.26 11.50 1.14
C LYS A 102 -10.48 10.27 1.59
N GLN A 103 -10.79 9.82 2.80
CA GLN A 103 -10.27 8.60 3.39
C GLN A 103 -11.44 7.64 3.63
N ILE A 104 -11.38 6.45 3.02
CA ILE A 104 -12.41 5.42 3.13
C ILE A 104 -11.79 4.23 3.81
N ARG A 105 -12.35 3.81 4.94
CA ARG A 105 -11.90 2.62 5.69
C ARG A 105 -12.91 1.50 5.48
N PHE A 106 -12.42 0.28 5.33
CA PHE A 106 -13.22 -0.92 5.13
C PHE A 106 -12.58 -2.11 5.84
#